data_AF-A0A8S2R7G7-F1
#
_entry.id   AF-A0A8S2R7G7-F1
#
_cell.length_a   1.000
_cell.length_b   1.000
_cell.length_c   1.000
_cell.angle_alpha   90.00
_cell.angle_beta   90.00
_cell.angle_gamma   90.00
#
_symmetry.space_group_name_H-M   'P 1'
#
loop_
_entity.id
_entity.type
_entity.pdbx_description
1 polymer ?
#
loop_
_entity_poly.entity_id
_entity_poly.type
_entity_poly.pdbx_seq_one_letter_code
_entity_poly.pdbx_strand_id
1 'polypeptide(L)'
;MRCCNLHNRTSRSEPITKLIAICQKEKSVFDKCQIPININENLIMKLQFDDSCIRDMDQNVNKKSKTYDTFIKTYKKFNADELQGILSTSVRQIKDYVLLCVPCIGCRTSIDSFIKTLINYRHQALEPLIIDEKGSFAMKSCYISYPDYIYTLFYIHASKLNSFIGSISKSKKNRRCNLHSLDKTKFIIDWELVWNSMDSECRNQVTLVKAHSLLDTLENYLYKHRFCAECKLKVLEAYHFLFNSHDNRYRIRKGFSPALYEGLRSCNNDEHIHIQADKDFVSNLISRAQSEIQEGDHERHARTLEIAQEEILICIGINLFEKFDTIYRLVRAEEQTWQLLFYISIDYLRLNFERSMFGKLDFNTTLNTLCKEFDVTNEMNIHRKQKRQNKKSRRQIKTNEEKDINIINKVDDNDNKDDKLQIHRRTIGSCSCLCQSCNEQSDVSSTIHRNELSKSQS
;
A
#
# COMPACT_ATOMS: atom_id res chain seq x y z
N MET A 1 28.28 -17.47 -2.33
CA MET A 1 27.71 -16.83 -1.12
C MET A 1 26.84 -15.67 -1.57
N ARG A 2 25.54 -15.71 -1.23
CA ARG A 2 24.49 -14.82 -1.75
C ARG A 2 24.49 -13.48 -0.99
N CYS A 3 24.67 -12.36 -1.69
CA CYS A 3 24.16 -11.06 -1.25
C CYS A 3 22.88 -10.79 -2.06
N CYS A 4 21.71 -10.93 -1.41
CA CYS A 4 20.44 -10.56 -2.01
C CYS A 4 20.26 -9.04 -1.90
N ASN A 5 20.46 -8.34 -3.02
CA ASN A 5 19.96 -6.99 -3.23
C ASN A 5 18.42 -7.01 -3.25
N LEU A 6 17.81 -6.56 -2.15
CA LEU A 6 16.41 -6.17 -2.08
C LEU A 6 16.25 -4.79 -2.73
N HIS A 7 16.19 -4.75 -4.07
CA HIS A 7 15.64 -3.62 -4.82
C HIS A 7 14.53 -4.14 -5.72
N ASN A 8 13.38 -4.46 -5.13
CA ASN A 8 12.13 -4.52 -5.86
C ASN A 8 11.68 -3.08 -6.19
N ARG A 9 12.27 -2.49 -7.23
CA ARG A 9 11.68 -1.36 -7.94
C ARG A 9 10.75 -1.93 -9.02
N THR A 10 9.47 -2.04 -8.70
CA THR A 10 8.32 -2.04 -9.64
C THR A 10 7.01 -2.15 -8.84
N SER A 11 6.76 -1.15 -8.01
CA SER A 11 5.39 -0.73 -7.72
C SER A 11 5.40 0.78 -7.83
N ARG A 12 4.66 1.36 -8.78
CA ARG A 12 4.21 2.74 -8.62
C ARG A 12 3.58 2.77 -7.23
N SER A 13 4.20 3.44 -6.27
CA SER A 13 3.61 3.59 -4.96
C SER A 13 2.27 4.31 -5.17
N GLU A 14 1.18 3.66 -4.79
CA GLU A 14 -0.15 4.27 -4.94
C GLU A 14 -0.14 5.61 -4.20
N PRO A 15 -0.64 6.68 -4.84
CA PRO A 15 -0.69 8.00 -4.22
C PRO A 15 -1.41 7.88 -2.89
N ILE A 16 -0.84 8.50 -1.85
CA ILE A 16 -1.50 8.59 -0.56
C ILE A 16 -2.47 9.77 -0.57
N THR A 17 -3.53 9.61 0.20
CA THR A 17 -4.41 10.66 0.68
C THR A 17 -3.65 11.97 1.03
N LYS A 18 -4.21 13.12 0.64
CA LYS A 18 -3.54 14.43 0.71
C LYS A 18 -3.71 15.13 2.07
N LEU A 19 -2.70 15.84 2.53
CA LEU A 19 -2.70 16.69 3.72
C LEU A 19 -2.75 18.16 3.31
N ILE A 20 -3.94 18.74 3.32
CA ILE A 20 -4.23 19.98 2.58
C ILE A 20 -4.25 21.26 3.43
N ALA A 21 -4.37 21.15 4.76
CA ALA A 21 -4.38 22.32 5.64
C ALA A 21 -4.07 21.95 7.09
N ILE A 22 -3.76 22.95 7.92
CA ILE A 22 -3.72 22.82 9.38
C ILE A 22 -5.10 23.18 9.95
N CYS A 23 -5.58 22.39 10.90
CA CYS A 23 -6.83 22.65 11.58
C CYS A 23 -6.61 23.53 12.82
N GLN A 24 -7.31 24.66 12.89
CA GLN A 24 -7.51 25.38 14.14
C GLN A 24 -8.68 24.72 14.89
N LYS A 25 -8.47 24.35 16.17
CA LYS A 25 -9.37 23.49 16.97
C LYS A 25 -10.85 23.92 16.97
N GLU A 26 -11.15 25.19 16.75
CA GLU A 26 -12.52 25.75 16.88
C GLU A 26 -13.17 26.22 15.56
N LYS A 27 -12.42 26.33 14.44
CA LYS A 27 -12.91 27.00 13.21
C LYS A 27 -12.85 26.15 11.94
N SER A 28 -12.38 24.91 12.04
CA SER A 28 -12.10 24.11 10.85
C SER A 28 -13.38 23.51 10.26
N VAL A 29 -13.77 23.98 9.07
CA VAL A 29 -14.85 23.38 8.26
C VAL A 29 -14.27 22.26 7.41
N PHE A 30 -14.95 21.12 7.32
CA PHE A 30 -14.52 19.97 6.52
C PHE A 30 -15.48 19.76 5.35
N ASP A 31 -14.93 19.67 4.14
CA ASP A 31 -15.68 19.35 2.93
C ASP A 31 -15.86 17.84 2.78
N LYS A 32 -16.37 17.44 1.62
CA LYS A 32 -16.53 16.05 1.21
C LYS A 32 -15.20 15.30 1.25
N CYS A 33 -15.22 14.07 1.74
CA CYS A 33 -14.04 13.23 1.80
C CYS A 33 -12.88 13.82 2.62
N GLN A 34 -13.18 14.75 3.54
CA GLN A 34 -12.20 15.33 4.47
C GLN A 34 -12.45 14.92 5.91
N ILE A 35 -11.37 14.72 6.66
CA ILE A 35 -11.39 14.48 8.11
C ILE A 35 -10.25 15.21 8.81
N PRO A 36 -10.38 15.50 10.13
CA PRO A 36 -9.24 15.86 10.95
C PRO A 36 -8.37 14.63 11.22
N ILE A 37 -7.06 14.79 11.13
CA ILE A 37 -6.08 13.81 11.61
C ILE A 37 -5.20 14.44 12.67
N ASN A 38 -5.08 13.78 13.82
CA ASN A 38 -4.30 14.28 14.95
C ASN A 38 -2.87 13.73 14.86
N ILE A 39 -1.91 14.59 14.51
CA ILE A 39 -0.50 14.19 14.34
C ILE A 39 0.21 14.13 15.70
N ASN A 40 -0.07 15.11 16.55
CA ASN A 40 0.36 15.19 17.96
C ASN A 40 -0.54 16.16 18.73
N GLU A 41 -0.34 16.30 20.04
CA GLU A 41 -1.18 17.11 20.95
C GLU A 41 -1.48 18.55 20.46
N ASN A 42 -0.58 19.11 19.65
CA ASN A 42 -0.64 20.50 19.19
C ASN A 42 -0.87 20.65 17.67
N LEU A 43 -0.88 19.55 16.90
CA LEU A 43 -0.95 19.59 15.45
C LEU A 43 -2.05 18.67 14.92
N ILE A 44 -3.13 19.29 14.46
CA ILE A 44 -4.21 18.64 13.74
C ILE A 44 -4.13 19.09 12.29
N MET A 45 -4.15 18.14 11.36
CA MET A 45 -4.16 18.43 9.93
C MET A 45 -5.50 18.02 9.32
N LYS A 46 -5.83 18.62 8.19
CA LYS A 46 -6.96 18.25 7.35
C LYS A 46 -6.49 17.23 6.32
N LEU A 47 -7.07 16.04 6.39
CA LEU A 47 -6.80 14.93 5.48
C LEU A 47 -7.90 14.85 4.42
N GLN A 48 -7.53 14.79 3.15
CA GLN A 48 -8.44 14.67 1.99
C GLN A 48 -8.24 13.31 1.31
N PHE A 49 -9.24 12.44 1.43
CA PHE A 49 -9.30 11.16 0.71
C PHE A 49 -9.42 11.39 -0.79
N ASP A 50 -8.74 10.53 -1.54
CA ASP A 50 -8.85 10.52 -2.99
C ASP A 50 -10.17 9.88 -3.40
N ASP A 51 -11.09 10.73 -3.84
CA ASP A 51 -12.37 10.37 -4.40
C ASP A 51 -12.29 10.14 -5.93
N SER A 52 -11.11 10.01 -6.53
CA SER A 52 -10.94 9.53 -7.92
C SER A 52 -11.71 8.22 -8.14
N CYS A 53 -11.65 7.31 -7.17
CA CYS A 53 -12.43 6.08 -7.19
C CYS A 53 -13.95 6.35 -7.23
N ILE A 54 -14.43 7.46 -6.70
CA ILE A 54 -15.86 7.83 -6.72
C ILE A 54 -16.20 8.71 -7.95
N ARG A 55 -15.22 9.28 -8.65
CA ARG A 55 -15.40 10.21 -9.79
C ARG A 55 -15.18 9.59 -11.16
N ASP A 56 -14.37 8.55 -11.31
CA ASP A 56 -14.06 7.90 -12.59
C ASP A 56 -15.20 7.00 -13.14
N MET A 57 -16.46 7.37 -12.84
CA MET A 57 -17.62 6.47 -12.82
C MET A 57 -18.24 6.20 -14.19
N ASP A 58 -18.00 7.06 -15.18
CA ASP A 58 -18.56 6.93 -16.55
C ASP A 58 -17.62 6.24 -17.53
N GLN A 59 -16.31 6.26 -17.30
CA GLN A 59 -15.33 5.84 -18.30
C GLN A 59 -15.17 4.32 -18.43
N ASN A 60 -15.62 3.57 -17.41
CA ASN A 60 -15.37 2.12 -17.31
C ASN A 60 -16.63 1.24 -17.40
N VAL A 61 -17.82 1.84 -17.54
CA VAL A 61 -19.07 1.06 -17.62
C VAL A 61 -19.28 0.55 -19.04
N ASN A 62 -19.18 -0.77 -19.21
CA ASN A 62 -19.63 -1.40 -20.45
C ASN A 62 -21.18 -1.46 -20.49
N LYS A 63 -21.80 -0.38 -20.96
CA LYS A 63 -23.26 -0.26 -21.12
C LYS A 63 -23.87 -1.28 -22.07
N LYS A 64 -23.06 -2.00 -22.87
CA LYS A 64 -23.50 -3.08 -23.76
C LYS A 64 -23.47 -4.46 -23.08
N SER A 65 -23.06 -4.52 -21.81
CA SER A 65 -22.99 -5.80 -21.09
C SER A 65 -24.39 -6.27 -20.66
N LYS A 66 -24.64 -7.58 -20.79
CA LYS A 66 -25.90 -8.20 -20.33
C LYS A 66 -26.17 -7.93 -18.84
N THR A 67 -25.11 -7.88 -18.03
CA THR A 67 -25.18 -7.58 -16.59
C THR A 67 -25.72 -6.17 -16.34
N TYR A 68 -25.22 -5.18 -17.08
CA TYR A 68 -25.73 -3.81 -17.00
C TYR A 68 -27.18 -3.69 -17.46
N ASP A 69 -27.54 -4.30 -18.59
CA ASP A 69 -28.94 -4.31 -19.07
C ASP A 69 -29.90 -4.92 -18.05
N THR A 70 -29.46 -6.00 -17.39
CA THR A 70 -30.24 -6.68 -16.36
C THR A 70 -30.38 -5.79 -15.13
N PHE A 71 -29.29 -5.17 -14.68
CA PHE A 71 -29.32 -4.20 -13.60
C PHE A 71 -30.30 -3.05 -13.89
N ILE A 72 -30.22 -2.39 -15.05
CA ILE A 72 -31.09 -1.26 -15.38
C ILE A 72 -32.57 -1.68 -15.42
N LYS A 73 -32.88 -2.83 -16.03
CA LYS A 73 -34.25 -3.37 -16.06
C LYS A 73 -34.79 -3.61 -14.66
N THR A 74 -33.94 -4.07 -13.75
CA THR A 74 -34.39 -4.43 -12.39
C THR A 74 -34.45 -3.20 -11.49
N TYR A 75 -33.47 -2.29 -11.60
CA TYR A 75 -33.47 -0.98 -10.94
C TYR A 75 -34.76 -0.19 -11.22
N LYS A 76 -35.22 -0.16 -12.48
CA LYS A 76 -36.47 0.52 -12.89
C LYS A 76 -37.75 -0.05 -12.27
N LYS A 77 -37.70 -1.22 -11.62
CA LYS A 77 -38.87 -1.80 -10.92
C LYS A 77 -39.13 -1.17 -9.55
N PHE A 78 -38.24 -0.29 -9.09
CA PHE A 78 -38.34 0.33 -7.78
C PHE A 78 -38.59 1.82 -7.96
N ASN A 79 -39.50 2.35 -7.14
CA ASN A 79 -39.67 3.79 -7.02
C ASN A 79 -38.57 4.39 -6.11
N ALA A 80 -38.52 5.71 -6.01
CA ALA A 80 -37.50 6.41 -5.25
C ALA A 80 -37.48 6.06 -3.75
N ASP A 81 -38.65 5.93 -3.13
CA ASP A 81 -38.77 5.62 -1.69
C ASP A 81 -38.35 4.19 -1.37
N GLU A 82 -38.74 3.24 -2.24
CA GLU A 82 -38.29 1.86 -2.14
C GLU A 82 -36.77 1.76 -2.30
N LEU A 83 -36.19 2.45 -3.29
CA LEU A 83 -34.75 2.49 -3.47
C LEU A 83 -34.04 3.11 -2.26
N GLN A 84 -34.57 4.21 -1.71
CA GLN A 84 -34.02 4.82 -0.51
C GLN A 84 -34.04 3.85 0.68
N GLY A 85 -35.14 3.12 0.88
CA GLY A 85 -35.26 2.11 1.92
C GLY A 85 -34.26 0.96 1.77
N ILE A 86 -34.08 0.44 0.54
CA ILE A 86 -33.14 -0.63 0.22
C ILE A 86 -31.69 -0.20 0.42
N LEU A 87 -31.40 1.05 0.06
CA LEU A 87 -30.07 1.65 0.12
C LEU A 87 -29.81 2.35 1.46
N SER A 88 -30.56 1.96 2.49
CA SER A 88 -30.41 2.39 3.87
C SER A 88 -30.33 1.17 4.80
N THR A 89 -29.60 1.32 5.90
CA THR A 89 -29.39 0.26 6.89
C THR A 89 -28.99 0.89 8.23
N SER A 90 -28.78 0.08 9.26
CA SER A 90 -28.23 0.55 10.53
C SER A 90 -26.71 0.40 10.55
N VAL A 91 -26.03 1.30 11.27
CA VAL A 91 -24.59 1.17 11.58
C VAL A 91 -24.29 -0.17 12.24
N ARG A 92 -25.21 -0.71 13.05
CA ARG A 92 -25.08 -2.04 13.67
C ARG A 92 -24.91 -3.14 12.62
N GLN A 93 -25.75 -3.15 11.59
CA GLN A 93 -25.67 -4.14 10.51
C GLN A 93 -24.36 -4.03 9.71
N ILE A 94 -23.88 -2.80 9.47
CA ILE A 94 -22.56 -2.59 8.84
C ILE A 94 -21.45 -3.16 9.74
N LYS A 95 -21.48 -2.89 11.05
CA LYS A 95 -20.50 -3.43 11.99
C LYS A 95 -20.51 -4.96 12.03
N ASP A 96 -21.69 -5.57 12.06
CA ASP A 96 -21.84 -7.03 12.01
C ASP A 96 -21.23 -7.59 10.72
N TYR A 97 -21.40 -6.89 9.60
CA TYR A 97 -20.78 -7.28 8.33
C TYR A 97 -19.25 -7.07 8.31
N VAL A 98 -18.74 -5.99 8.91
CA VAL A 98 -17.30 -5.76 9.12
C VAL A 98 -16.66 -6.92 9.91
N LEU A 99 -17.35 -7.45 10.93
CA LEU A 99 -16.86 -8.60 11.71
C LEU A 99 -16.69 -9.87 10.86
N LEU A 100 -17.49 -10.03 9.80
CA LEU A 100 -17.41 -11.15 8.88
C LEU A 100 -16.29 -10.96 7.86
N CYS A 101 -16.12 -9.75 7.33
CA CYS A 101 -15.19 -9.48 6.23
C CYS A 101 -13.75 -9.22 6.69
N VAL A 102 -13.55 -8.47 7.77
CA VAL A 102 -12.23 -7.94 8.15
C VAL A 102 -11.57 -8.85 9.17
N PRO A 103 -10.44 -9.53 8.89
CA PRO A 103 -9.84 -10.45 9.87
C PRO A 103 -9.06 -9.73 11.00
N CYS A 104 -8.60 -8.51 10.78
CA CYS A 104 -7.78 -7.77 11.74
C CYS A 104 -8.63 -7.05 12.80
N ILE A 105 -8.41 -7.38 14.08
CA ILE A 105 -9.09 -6.72 15.22
C ILE A 105 -8.77 -5.22 15.30
N GLY A 106 -7.53 -4.83 14.99
CA GLY A 106 -7.13 -3.42 14.92
C GLY A 106 -7.97 -2.65 13.90
N CYS A 107 -8.07 -3.16 12.66
CA CYS A 107 -8.89 -2.53 11.62
C CYS A 107 -10.37 -2.42 12.02
N ARG A 108 -10.94 -3.47 12.64
CA ARG A 108 -12.33 -3.43 13.16
C ARG A 108 -12.51 -2.30 14.17
N THR A 109 -11.56 -2.17 15.09
CA THR A 109 -11.58 -1.14 16.14
C THR A 109 -11.43 0.26 15.54
N SER A 110 -10.54 0.43 14.57
CA SER A 110 -10.37 1.71 13.86
C SER A 110 -11.63 2.11 13.10
N ILE A 111 -12.28 1.18 12.40
CA ILE A 111 -13.58 1.43 11.74
C ILE A 111 -14.63 1.88 12.76
N ASP A 112 -14.70 1.21 13.91
CA ASP A 112 -15.65 1.55 14.96
C ASP A 112 -15.43 2.96 15.53
N SER A 113 -14.18 3.34 15.78
CA SER A 113 -13.80 4.69 16.21
C SER A 113 -14.05 5.73 15.12
N PHE A 114 -13.81 5.37 13.86
CA PHE A 114 -14.05 6.23 12.72
C PHE A 114 -15.54 6.54 12.57
N ILE A 115 -16.41 5.53 12.62
CA ILE A 115 -17.87 5.72 12.59
C ILE A 115 -18.34 6.66 13.71
N LYS A 116 -17.84 6.48 14.95
CA LYS A 116 -18.16 7.39 16.07
C LYS A 116 -17.77 8.83 15.76
N THR A 117 -16.59 9.02 15.17
CA THR A 117 -16.10 10.35 14.76
C THR A 117 -17.00 10.95 13.69
N LEU A 118 -17.39 10.18 12.67
CA LEU A 118 -18.30 10.65 11.62
C LEU A 118 -19.67 11.07 12.17
N ILE A 119 -20.22 10.32 13.13
CA ILE A 119 -21.49 10.65 13.79
C ILE A 119 -21.36 11.93 14.63
N ASN A 120 -20.33 12.01 15.48
CA ASN A 120 -20.17 13.11 16.43
C ASN A 120 -19.90 14.46 15.74
N TYR A 121 -19.09 14.46 14.67
CA TYR A 121 -18.67 15.68 13.99
C TYR A 121 -19.38 15.91 12.65
N ARG A 122 -20.30 15.02 12.25
CA ARG A 122 -21.09 15.08 11.02
C ARG A 122 -20.23 15.27 9.76
N HIS A 123 -19.05 14.65 9.72
CA HIS A 123 -18.14 14.75 8.58
C HIS A 123 -18.69 14.00 7.36
N GLN A 124 -18.63 14.63 6.19
CA GLN A 124 -19.04 14.04 4.90
C GLN A 124 -17.92 13.19 4.27
N ALA A 125 -17.16 12.49 5.10
CA ALA A 125 -15.95 11.78 4.66
C ALA A 125 -16.26 10.61 3.72
N LEU A 126 -17.44 9.99 3.85
CA LEU A 126 -17.84 8.79 3.09
C LEU A 126 -18.74 9.08 1.89
N GLU A 127 -18.94 10.34 1.49
CA GLU A 127 -19.84 10.67 0.37
C GLU A 127 -19.50 9.80 -0.86
N PRO A 128 -20.49 9.14 -1.51
CA PRO A 128 -21.96 9.31 -1.48
C PRO A 128 -22.70 8.75 -0.25
N LEU A 129 -22.02 8.06 0.65
CA LEU A 129 -22.61 7.46 1.85
C LEU A 129 -22.70 8.48 2.98
N ILE A 130 -23.79 8.40 3.73
CA ILE A 130 -24.08 9.26 4.88
C ILE A 130 -24.40 8.42 6.11
N ILE A 131 -23.99 8.93 7.26
CA ILE A 131 -24.35 8.38 8.56
C ILE A 131 -25.07 9.47 9.34
N ASP A 132 -26.29 9.21 9.78
CA ASP A 132 -27.04 10.14 10.61
C ASP A 132 -26.71 9.98 12.11
N GLU A 133 -27.16 10.92 12.92
CA GLU A 133 -26.97 10.90 14.38
C GLU A 133 -27.67 9.75 15.09
N LYS A 134 -28.69 9.16 14.45
CA LYS A 134 -29.43 8.01 14.98
C LYS A 134 -28.72 6.69 14.68
N GLY A 135 -27.60 6.74 13.95
CA GLY A 135 -26.87 5.55 13.52
C GLY A 135 -27.50 4.85 12.32
N SER A 136 -28.29 5.54 11.51
CA SER A 136 -28.70 5.08 10.18
C SER A 136 -27.57 5.35 9.19
N PHE A 137 -27.26 4.35 8.39
CA PHE A 137 -26.27 4.39 7.32
C PHE A 137 -26.99 4.30 5.98
N ALA A 138 -26.83 5.29 5.10
CA ALA A 138 -27.59 5.35 3.86
C ALA A 138 -26.79 5.92 2.70
N MET A 139 -27.23 5.61 1.48
CA MET A 139 -26.82 6.36 0.30
C MET A 139 -27.61 7.65 0.20
N LYS A 140 -26.92 8.76 -0.08
CA LYS A 140 -27.54 10.07 -0.23
C LYS A 140 -28.46 10.09 -1.47
N SER A 141 -29.67 10.60 -1.29
CA SER A 141 -30.77 10.52 -2.26
C SER A 141 -30.43 11.06 -3.65
N CYS A 142 -29.65 12.15 -3.73
CA CYS A 142 -29.23 12.72 -5.01
C CYS A 142 -28.40 11.76 -5.86
N TYR A 143 -27.72 10.77 -5.27
CA TYR A 143 -26.96 9.76 -6.01
C TYR A 143 -27.82 8.57 -6.41
N ILE A 144 -28.89 8.29 -5.67
CA ILE A 144 -29.77 7.16 -5.93
C ILE A 144 -30.40 7.30 -7.31
N SER A 145 -30.82 8.50 -7.71
CA SER A 145 -31.48 8.79 -8.99
C SER A 145 -30.65 8.48 -10.25
N TYR A 146 -29.36 8.19 -10.10
CA TYR A 146 -28.46 7.92 -11.22
C TYR A 146 -28.11 6.42 -11.27
N PRO A 147 -28.81 5.59 -12.05
CA PRO A 147 -28.59 4.16 -12.06
C PRO A 147 -27.18 3.76 -12.52
N ASP A 148 -26.57 4.52 -13.44
CA ASP A 148 -25.19 4.31 -13.89
C ASP A 148 -24.21 4.42 -12.72
N TYR A 149 -24.44 5.39 -11.84
CA TYR A 149 -23.65 5.60 -10.65
C TYR A 149 -23.78 4.43 -9.66
N ILE A 150 -25.01 3.98 -9.41
CA ILE A 150 -25.28 2.82 -8.55
C ILE A 150 -24.64 1.55 -9.11
N TYR A 151 -24.76 1.33 -10.43
CA TYR A 151 -24.12 0.19 -11.09
C TYR A 151 -22.61 0.19 -10.87
N THR A 152 -21.96 1.34 -11.07
CA THR A 152 -20.52 1.46 -10.85
C THR A 152 -20.14 1.16 -9.41
N LEU A 153 -20.83 1.72 -8.42
CA LEU A 153 -20.59 1.39 -7.02
C LEU A 153 -20.70 -0.12 -6.75
N PHE A 154 -21.78 -0.75 -7.21
CA PHE A 154 -22.07 -2.14 -6.91
C PHE A 154 -21.21 -3.16 -7.66
N TYR A 155 -20.91 -2.93 -8.92
CA TYR A 155 -20.23 -3.93 -9.75
C TYR A 155 -18.77 -3.61 -10.03
N ILE A 156 -18.34 -2.36 -9.86
CA ILE A 156 -16.94 -1.94 -10.02
C ILE A 156 -16.25 -1.69 -8.68
N HIS A 157 -16.89 -1.00 -7.72
CA HIS A 157 -16.25 -0.72 -6.42
C HIS A 157 -16.38 -1.86 -5.44
N ALA A 158 -17.57 -2.42 -5.26
CA ALA A 158 -17.76 -3.53 -4.33
C ALA A 158 -16.92 -4.76 -4.72
N SER A 159 -16.68 -4.99 -6.02
CA SER A 159 -15.83 -6.10 -6.49
C SER A 159 -14.35 -5.94 -6.09
N LYS A 160 -13.90 -4.72 -5.75
CA LYS A 160 -12.54 -4.46 -5.23
C LYS A 160 -12.37 -4.92 -3.77
N LEU A 161 -13.46 -5.10 -3.01
CA LEU A 161 -13.42 -5.40 -1.58
C LEU A 161 -12.51 -6.60 -1.24
N ASN A 162 -12.73 -7.74 -1.91
CA ASN A 162 -11.96 -8.96 -1.64
C ASN A 162 -10.49 -8.82 -2.03
N SER A 163 -10.21 -8.15 -3.16
CA SER A 163 -8.84 -7.87 -3.59
C SER A 163 -8.12 -6.95 -2.60
N PHE A 164 -8.81 -5.92 -2.11
CA PHE A 164 -8.28 -4.98 -1.13
C PHE A 164 -8.03 -5.64 0.23
N ILE A 165 -8.99 -6.40 0.77
CA ILE A 165 -8.77 -7.18 2.01
C ILE A 165 -7.62 -8.18 1.83
N GLY A 166 -7.46 -8.74 0.63
CA GLY A 166 -6.35 -9.63 0.27
C GLY A 166 -4.99 -8.94 0.20
N SER A 167 -4.94 -7.67 -0.21
CA SER A 167 -3.68 -6.89 -0.33
C SER A 167 -3.19 -6.33 1.00
N ILE A 168 -4.06 -6.20 2.01
CA ILE A 168 -3.67 -5.79 3.37
C ILE A 168 -2.66 -6.79 3.93
N SER A 169 -1.40 -6.35 4.04
CA SER A 169 -0.31 -7.16 4.54
C SER A 169 -0.55 -7.57 5.99
N LYS A 170 -0.50 -8.87 6.25
CA LYS A 170 -0.74 -9.48 7.58
C LYS A 170 0.57 -9.88 8.22
N SER A 171 0.69 -9.66 9.53
CA SER A 171 1.77 -10.25 10.31
C SER A 171 1.62 -11.77 10.33
N LYS A 172 2.73 -12.50 10.17
CA LYS A 172 2.75 -13.97 10.20
C LYS A 172 2.37 -14.53 11.58
N LYS A 173 2.59 -13.76 12.65
CA LYS A 173 2.42 -14.20 14.04
C LYS A 173 1.02 -13.94 14.58
N ASN A 174 0.43 -12.80 14.20
CA ASN A 174 -0.85 -12.33 14.73
C ASN A 174 -1.71 -11.95 13.54
N ARG A 175 -3.00 -12.32 13.50
CA ARG A 175 -3.97 -11.96 12.44
C ARG A 175 -4.18 -10.43 12.25
N ARG A 176 -3.30 -9.59 12.80
CA ARG A 176 -3.23 -8.15 12.66
C ARG A 176 -2.49 -7.77 11.36
N CYS A 177 -2.88 -6.65 10.76
CA CYS A 177 -2.16 -6.08 9.64
C CYS A 177 -0.89 -5.36 10.10
N ASN A 178 0.01 -5.01 9.17
CA ASN A 178 1.25 -4.33 9.49
C ASN A 178 1.05 -2.98 10.21
N LEU A 179 -0.01 -2.24 9.90
CA LEU A 179 -0.33 -0.96 10.55
C LEU A 179 -0.81 -1.12 12.00
N HIS A 180 -1.33 -2.29 12.36
CA HIS A 180 -1.80 -2.62 13.72
C HIS A 180 -0.93 -3.69 14.41
N SER A 181 0.19 -4.07 13.79
CA SER A 181 1.18 -4.96 14.38
C SER A 181 2.08 -4.16 15.31
N LEU A 182 2.46 -4.76 16.43
CA LEU A 182 3.46 -4.18 17.34
C LEU A 182 4.89 -4.28 16.77
N ASP A 183 5.08 -5.19 15.80
CA ASP A 183 6.34 -5.32 15.08
C ASP A 183 6.56 -4.09 14.18
N LYS A 184 7.24 -3.08 14.73
CA LYS A 184 7.87 -2.00 13.96
C LYS A 184 9.07 -2.55 13.19
N THR A 185 8.89 -3.55 12.33
CA THR A 185 9.96 -3.91 11.38
C THR A 185 10.31 -2.63 10.63
N LYS A 186 11.61 -2.30 10.57
CA LYS A 186 12.19 -1.10 9.95
C LYS A 186 11.66 -0.91 8.52
N PHE A 187 10.48 -0.32 8.38
CA PHE A 187 10.00 0.11 7.09
C PHE A 187 10.89 1.29 6.70
N ILE A 188 11.55 1.18 5.55
CA ILE A 188 12.11 2.35 4.91
C ILE A 188 10.90 3.19 4.52
N ILE A 189 10.67 4.26 5.28
CA ILE A 189 9.57 5.18 5.06
C ILE A 189 9.77 5.83 3.71
N ASP A 190 8.73 5.84 2.89
CA ASP A 190 8.69 6.68 1.70
C ASP A 190 8.29 8.10 2.12
N TRP A 191 9.23 8.81 2.76
CA TRP A 191 9.00 10.14 3.30
C TRP A 191 8.65 11.13 2.17
N GLU A 192 9.17 10.91 0.97
CA GLU A 192 8.86 11.72 -0.21
C GLU A 192 7.39 11.63 -0.57
N LEU A 193 6.80 10.45 -0.46
CA LEU A 193 5.37 10.24 -0.73
C LEU A 193 4.49 11.01 0.26
N VAL A 194 4.90 11.12 1.53
CA VAL A 194 4.25 12.00 2.53
C VAL A 194 4.48 13.47 2.22
N TRP A 195 5.70 13.86 1.90
CA TRP A 195 6.05 15.24 1.54
C TRP A 195 5.22 15.74 0.36
N ASN A 196 5.11 14.91 -0.68
CA ASN A 196 4.37 15.22 -1.89
C ASN A 196 2.85 15.24 -1.68
N SER A 197 2.33 14.63 -0.60
CA SER A 197 0.91 14.69 -0.26
C SER A 197 0.53 15.94 0.54
N MET A 198 1.51 16.66 1.09
CA MET A 198 1.31 17.88 1.87
C MET A 198 1.29 19.14 1.01
N ASP A 199 0.39 20.06 1.33
CA ASP A 199 0.45 21.45 0.87
C ASP A 199 1.53 22.26 1.63
N SER A 200 1.85 23.45 1.13
CA SER A 200 2.95 24.28 1.65
C SER A 200 2.82 24.62 3.14
N GLU A 201 1.61 24.91 3.60
CA GLU A 201 1.32 25.19 5.00
C GLU A 201 1.65 24.00 5.91
N CYS A 202 1.22 22.79 5.50
CA CYS A 202 1.52 21.54 6.19
C CYS A 202 3.03 21.27 6.22
N ARG A 203 3.73 21.47 5.11
CA ARG A 203 5.20 21.28 5.04
C ARG A 203 5.91 22.20 6.02
N ASN A 204 5.55 23.49 6.04
CA ASN A 204 6.13 24.47 6.95
C ASN A 204 5.98 24.08 8.43
N GLN A 205 4.84 23.49 8.83
CA GLN A 205 4.66 23.02 10.21
C GLN A 205 5.41 21.72 10.51
N VAL A 206 5.49 20.82 9.53
CA VAL A 206 6.22 19.57 9.70
C VAL A 206 7.71 19.83 9.85
N THR A 207 8.24 20.85 9.18
CA THR A 207 9.63 21.27 9.30
C THR A 207 9.93 22.15 10.54
N LEU A 208 8.99 22.28 11.48
CA LEU A 208 9.24 22.84 12.81
C LEU A 208 9.69 21.74 13.79
N VAL A 209 10.82 21.97 14.45
CA VAL A 209 11.36 21.10 15.51
C VAL A 209 11.42 21.88 16.81
N LYS A 210 10.76 21.37 17.86
CA LYS A 210 10.82 21.96 19.20
C LYS A 210 12.21 21.77 19.81
N ALA A 211 12.73 22.76 20.52
CA ALA A 211 14.07 22.71 21.14
C ALA A 211 14.21 21.54 22.11
N HIS A 212 13.22 21.34 22.98
CA HIS A 212 13.23 20.23 23.94
C HIS A 212 13.27 18.85 23.24
N SER A 213 12.48 18.66 22.17
CA SER A 213 12.49 17.42 21.38
C SER A 213 13.86 17.16 20.75
N LEU A 214 14.52 18.22 20.26
CA LEU A 214 15.86 18.12 19.70
C LEU A 214 16.89 17.78 20.79
N LEU A 215 16.81 18.41 21.96
CA LEU A 215 17.68 18.10 23.11
C LEU A 215 17.54 16.65 23.54
N ASP A 216 16.32 16.15 23.71
CA ASP A 216 16.07 14.76 24.09
C ASP A 216 16.67 13.79 23.04
N THR A 217 16.51 14.12 21.76
CA THR A 217 17.11 13.35 20.66
C THR A 217 18.63 13.39 20.75
N LEU A 218 19.20 14.56 20.99
CA LEU A 218 20.64 14.79 21.07
C LEU A 218 21.26 14.04 22.25
N GLU A 219 20.65 14.08 23.43
CA GLU A 219 21.13 13.36 24.61
C GLU A 219 21.11 11.85 24.41
N ASN A 220 20.01 11.32 23.87
CA ASN A 220 19.89 9.91 23.52
C ASN A 220 20.93 9.50 22.47
N TYR A 221 21.15 10.34 21.47
CA TYR A 221 22.14 10.13 20.42
C TYR A 221 23.57 10.11 20.99
N LEU A 222 23.95 11.12 21.77
CA LEU A 222 25.28 11.20 22.40
C LEU A 222 25.55 10.04 23.37
N TYR A 223 24.50 9.55 24.05
CA TYR A 223 24.58 8.37 24.91
C TYR A 223 24.79 7.10 24.08
N LYS A 224 23.96 6.87 23.05
CA LYS A 224 24.03 5.72 22.15
C LYS A 224 25.42 5.58 21.51
N HIS A 225 26.01 6.68 21.05
CA HIS A 225 27.31 6.70 20.36
C HIS A 225 28.53 6.88 21.27
N ARG A 226 28.34 6.86 22.60
CA ARG A 226 29.43 6.84 23.60
C ARG A 226 30.47 7.96 23.43
N PHE A 227 30.04 9.17 23.08
CA PHE A 227 30.95 10.31 22.94
C PHE A 227 31.74 10.55 24.25
N CYS A 228 33.04 10.86 24.13
CA CYS A 228 33.83 11.32 25.28
C CYS A 228 33.34 12.70 25.77
N ALA A 229 33.68 13.05 27.02
CA ALA A 229 33.21 14.29 27.66
C ALA A 229 33.52 15.55 26.85
N GLU A 230 34.73 15.66 26.29
CA GLU A 230 35.13 16.82 25.48
C GLU A 230 34.32 16.93 24.19
N CYS A 231 34.07 15.81 23.51
CA CYS A 231 33.28 15.83 22.28
C CYS A 231 31.80 16.14 22.58
N LYS A 232 31.25 15.64 23.70
CA LYS A 232 29.90 15.99 24.16
C LYS A 232 29.75 17.50 24.38
N LEU A 233 30.72 18.13 25.06
CA LEU A 233 30.71 19.57 25.29
C LEU A 233 30.76 20.36 23.97
N LYS A 234 31.55 19.93 22.98
CA LYS A 234 31.58 20.57 21.66
C LYS A 234 30.26 20.45 20.90
N VAL A 235 29.58 19.30 20.99
CA VAL A 235 28.26 19.10 20.37
C VAL A 235 27.21 19.96 21.05
N LEU A 236 27.18 20.02 22.38
CA LEU A 236 26.29 20.92 23.12
C LEU A 236 26.57 22.40 22.80
N GLU A 237 27.84 22.76 22.65
CA GLU A 237 28.23 24.10 22.21
C GLU A 237 27.70 24.42 20.80
N ALA A 238 27.81 23.49 19.85
CA ALA A 238 27.22 23.64 18.52
C ALA A 238 25.68 23.79 18.57
N TYR A 239 25.01 23.02 19.44
CA TYR A 239 23.58 23.17 19.70
C TYR A 239 23.25 24.60 20.19
N HIS A 240 23.99 25.15 21.13
CA HIS A 240 23.75 26.51 21.63
C HIS A 240 23.97 27.59 20.55
N PHE A 241 24.87 27.37 19.58
CA PHE A 241 25.04 28.30 18.45
C PHE A 241 23.83 28.35 17.52
N LEU A 242 23.05 27.26 17.43
CA LEU A 242 21.83 27.23 16.63
C LEU A 242 20.78 28.23 17.14
N PHE A 243 20.65 28.37 18.46
CA PHE A 243 19.70 29.29 19.10
C PHE A 243 20.25 30.71 19.27
N ASN A 244 21.57 30.87 19.32
CA ASN A 244 22.23 32.16 19.48
C ASN A 244 22.89 32.68 18.18
N SER A 245 22.35 32.29 17.02
CA SER A 245 22.94 32.55 15.70
C SER A 245 23.12 34.03 15.32
N HIS A 246 22.48 34.93 16.07
CA HIS A 246 22.56 36.38 15.93
C HIS A 246 23.71 37.04 16.71
N ASP A 247 24.36 36.32 17.65
CA ASP A 247 25.49 36.88 18.38
C ASP A 247 26.78 36.71 17.56
N ASN A 248 27.32 37.86 17.12
CA ASN A 248 28.51 37.97 16.29
C ASN A 248 29.76 37.31 16.91
N ARG A 249 29.78 37.10 18.23
CA ARG A 249 30.88 36.40 18.93
C ARG A 249 31.03 34.95 18.47
N TYR A 250 29.97 34.32 17.99
CA TYR A 250 29.98 32.91 17.60
C TYR A 250 30.39 32.69 16.14
N ARG A 251 30.13 33.66 15.25
CA ARG A 251 30.50 33.60 13.82
C ARG A 251 32.01 33.70 13.58
N ILE A 252 32.76 34.21 14.55
CA ILE A 252 34.22 34.43 14.48
C ILE A 252 34.99 33.22 15.07
N ARG A 253 34.29 32.25 15.67
CA ARG A 253 34.94 31.12 16.33
C ARG A 253 35.56 30.18 15.29
N LYS A 254 36.84 29.87 15.48
CA LYS A 254 37.61 28.99 14.58
C LYS A 254 36.95 27.60 14.49
N GLY A 255 36.67 27.17 13.28
CA GLY A 255 36.04 25.87 12.99
C GLY A 255 34.52 25.86 13.15
N PHE A 256 33.86 27.03 13.29
CA PHE A 256 32.42 27.12 13.06
C PHE A 256 32.17 27.41 11.59
N SER A 257 31.29 26.64 10.95
CA SER A 257 30.87 26.85 9.57
C SER A 257 29.42 27.34 9.51
N PRO A 258 29.18 28.64 9.23
CA PRO A 258 27.82 29.17 9.09
C PRO A 258 27.03 28.50 7.97
N ALA A 259 27.71 28.06 6.90
CA ALA A 259 27.09 27.40 5.76
C ALA A 259 26.40 26.09 6.13
N LEU A 260 26.90 25.37 7.15
CA LEU A 260 26.26 24.13 7.62
C LEU A 260 24.87 24.36 8.23
N TYR A 261 24.63 25.54 8.80
CA TYR A 261 23.34 25.91 9.38
C TYR A 261 22.52 26.82 8.47
N GLU A 262 22.95 27.02 7.22
CA GLU A 262 22.13 27.69 6.22
C GLU A 262 20.82 26.91 6.01
N GLY A 263 19.70 27.62 5.95
CA GLY A 263 18.36 27.01 5.90
C GLY A 263 17.76 26.68 7.27
N LEU A 264 18.47 26.89 8.38
CA LEU A 264 17.94 26.80 9.76
C LEU A 264 17.72 28.18 10.36
N ARG A 265 16.60 28.37 11.06
CA ARG A 265 16.33 29.59 11.84
C ARG A 265 15.72 29.22 13.18
N SER A 266 16.20 29.82 14.24
CA SER A 266 15.64 29.65 15.59
C SER A 266 14.69 30.78 15.94
N CYS A 267 13.62 30.45 16.66
CA CYS A 267 12.71 31.40 17.28
C CYS A 267 13.15 31.67 18.73
N ASN A 268 13.44 32.93 19.05
CA ASN A 268 13.88 33.32 20.41
C ASN A 268 12.75 33.21 21.46
N ASN A 269 11.48 33.30 21.03
CA ASN A 269 10.33 33.39 21.94
C ASN A 269 9.62 32.06 22.18
N ASP A 270 9.64 31.15 21.20
CA ASP A 270 8.82 29.93 21.17
C ASP A 270 9.66 28.63 21.15
N GLU A 271 10.97 28.74 21.43
CA GLU A 271 11.92 27.63 21.57
C GLU A 271 11.79 26.55 20.49
N HIS A 272 11.74 26.95 19.21
CA HIS A 272 11.70 26.02 18.09
C HIS A 272 12.60 26.44 16.93
N ILE A 273 12.97 25.46 16.12
CA ILE A 273 13.80 25.60 14.95
C ILE A 273 12.92 25.45 13.72
N HIS A 274 12.95 26.46 12.87
CA HIS A 274 12.42 26.45 11.52
C HIS A 274 13.47 25.88 10.58
N ILE A 275 13.13 24.77 9.95
CA ILE A 275 13.90 24.18 8.87
C ILE A 275 13.26 24.65 7.57
N GLN A 276 14.08 25.14 6.64
CA GLN A 276 13.62 25.54 5.31
C GLN A 276 12.78 24.41 4.69
N ALA A 277 11.54 24.72 4.34
CA ALA A 277 10.59 23.76 3.77
C ALA A 277 10.86 23.49 2.27
N ASP A 278 12.12 23.21 1.96
CA ASP A 278 12.61 22.83 0.64
C ASP A 278 12.85 21.32 0.59
N LYS A 279 12.46 20.69 -0.53
CA LYS A 279 12.51 19.22 -0.65
C LYS A 279 13.95 18.71 -0.60
N ASP A 280 14.88 19.38 -1.26
CA ASP A 280 16.26 18.92 -1.37
C ASP A 280 16.98 19.09 -0.03
N PHE A 281 16.72 20.20 0.65
CA PHE A 281 17.23 20.43 2.00
C PHE A 281 16.74 19.37 3.00
N VAL A 282 15.43 19.08 3.00
CA VAL A 282 14.83 18.04 3.85
C VAL A 282 15.37 16.65 3.49
N SER A 283 15.55 16.36 2.19
CA SER A 283 16.12 15.10 1.71
C SER A 283 17.52 14.86 2.25
N ASN A 284 18.36 15.90 2.27
CA ASN A 284 19.72 15.84 2.79
C ASN A 284 19.73 15.51 4.29
N LEU A 285 18.87 16.16 5.09
CA LEU A 285 18.72 15.88 6.53
C LEU A 285 18.23 14.45 6.78
N ILE A 286 17.23 13.99 6.02
CA ILE A 286 16.69 12.64 6.16
C ILE A 286 17.73 11.58 5.77
N SER A 287 18.50 11.82 4.71
CA SER A 287 19.55 10.89 4.28
C SER A 287 20.61 10.69 5.36
N ARG A 288 21.01 11.76 6.05
CA ARG A 288 21.94 11.69 7.19
C ARG A 288 21.37 10.85 8.33
N ALA A 289 20.10 11.05 8.67
CA ALA A 289 19.42 10.26 9.69
C ALA A 289 19.26 8.79 9.29
N GLN A 290 18.97 8.51 8.02
CA GLN A 290 18.84 7.14 7.51
C GLN A 290 20.17 6.39 7.57
N SER A 291 21.28 7.02 7.15
CA SER A 291 22.62 6.45 7.30
C SER A 291 22.91 6.11 8.76
N GLU A 292 22.59 7.03 9.68
CA GLU A 292 22.75 6.80 11.11
C GLU A 292 21.92 5.61 11.63
N ILE A 293 20.64 5.51 11.26
CA ILE A 293 19.77 4.41 11.67
C ILE A 293 20.25 3.05 11.12
N GLN A 294 20.97 3.04 10.00
CA GLN A 294 21.53 1.85 9.37
C GLN A 294 22.89 1.45 9.94
N GLU A 295 23.74 2.43 10.26
CA GLU A 295 25.16 2.21 10.62
C GLU A 295 25.37 1.60 12.02
N GLY A 296 24.35 1.47 12.86
CA GLY A 296 24.47 0.77 14.14
C GLY A 296 25.32 1.51 15.17
N ASP A 297 25.55 0.87 16.32
CA ASP A 297 26.17 1.53 17.46
C ASP A 297 27.70 1.53 17.31
N HIS A 298 28.23 2.68 16.89
CA HIS A 298 29.66 2.94 16.79
C HIS A 298 30.08 4.14 17.63
N GLU A 299 31.28 4.07 18.19
CA GLU A 299 31.88 5.18 18.93
C GLU A 299 32.17 6.34 17.98
N ARG A 300 31.70 7.54 18.35
CA ARG A 300 31.88 8.77 17.56
C ARG A 300 32.65 9.83 18.33
N HIS A 301 33.37 10.67 17.59
CA HIS A 301 34.14 11.78 18.14
C HIS A 301 33.95 13.05 17.30
N ALA A 302 33.46 14.12 17.93
CA ALA A 302 33.39 15.46 17.37
C ALA A 302 34.67 16.24 17.69
N ARG A 303 35.75 15.98 16.95
CA ARG A 303 37.07 16.61 17.20
C ARG A 303 37.08 18.09 16.87
N THR A 304 36.37 18.50 15.82
CA THR A 304 36.20 19.88 15.39
C THR A 304 34.76 20.35 15.64
N LEU A 305 34.58 21.66 15.68
CA LEU A 305 33.25 22.25 15.82
C LEU A 305 32.39 22.02 14.57
N GLU A 306 32.99 21.95 13.38
CA GLU A 306 32.29 21.55 12.14
C GLU A 306 31.70 20.14 12.25
N ILE A 307 32.48 19.16 12.74
CA ILE A 307 31.96 17.81 12.99
C ILE A 307 30.84 17.86 14.04
N ALA A 308 31.00 18.66 15.09
CA ALA A 308 29.94 18.85 16.08
C ALA A 308 28.65 19.43 15.47
N GLN A 309 28.75 20.36 14.51
CA GLN A 309 27.59 20.88 13.77
C GLN A 309 26.93 19.80 12.91
N GLU A 310 27.72 18.93 12.28
CA GLU A 310 27.21 17.78 11.52
C GLU A 310 26.41 16.82 12.42
N GLU A 311 26.87 16.56 13.64
CA GLU A 311 26.11 15.74 14.62
C GLU A 311 24.75 16.36 14.97
N ILE A 312 24.67 17.70 15.07
CA ILE A 312 23.39 18.40 15.28
C ILE A 312 22.46 18.22 14.08
N LEU A 313 22.98 18.31 12.86
CA LEU A 313 22.19 18.12 11.64
C LEU A 313 21.66 16.67 11.52
N ILE A 314 22.45 15.68 11.96
CA ILE A 314 21.98 14.29 12.09
C ILE A 314 20.80 14.21 13.05
N CYS A 315 20.90 14.82 14.24
CA CYS A 315 19.82 14.82 15.24
C CYS A 315 18.55 15.54 14.77
N ILE A 316 18.69 16.63 14.02
CA ILE A 316 17.56 17.30 13.35
C ILE A 316 16.93 16.37 12.31
N GLY A 317 17.76 15.69 11.50
CA GLY A 317 17.30 14.69 10.55
C GLY A 317 16.52 13.56 11.21
N ILE A 318 16.97 13.06 12.37
CA ILE A 318 16.28 12.02 13.14
C ILE A 318 14.89 12.51 13.59
N ASN A 319 14.79 13.72 14.15
CA ASN A 319 13.50 14.32 14.53
C ASN A 319 12.54 14.40 13.34
N LEU A 320 13.02 14.85 12.18
CA LEU A 320 12.22 14.90 10.96
C LEU A 320 11.79 13.52 10.51
N PHE A 321 12.71 12.56 10.46
CA PHE A 321 12.45 11.19 10.04
C PHE A 321 11.36 10.53 10.89
N GLU A 322 11.43 10.65 12.22
CA GLU A 322 10.42 10.11 13.14
C GLU A 322 9.06 10.80 12.99
N LYS A 323 9.07 12.12 12.71
CA LYS A 323 7.85 12.88 12.44
C LYS A 323 7.19 12.43 11.13
N PHE A 324 7.97 12.27 10.05
CA PHE A 324 7.49 11.73 8.78
C PHE A 324 7.00 10.28 8.91
N ASP A 325 7.69 9.44 9.69
CA ASP A 325 7.23 8.07 9.99
C ASP A 325 5.85 8.06 10.63
N THR A 326 5.68 8.91 11.65
CA THR A 326 4.45 9.01 12.42
C THR A 326 3.32 9.47 11.50
N ILE A 327 3.54 10.52 10.71
CA ILE A 327 2.55 11.02 9.75
C ILE A 327 2.23 9.95 8.70
N TYR A 328 3.23 9.29 8.12
CA TYR A 328 3.04 8.21 7.15
C TYR A 328 2.12 7.12 7.70
N ARG A 329 2.42 6.61 8.90
CA ARG A 329 1.65 5.53 9.54
C ARG A 329 0.22 5.97 9.86
N LEU A 330 0.05 7.18 10.37
CA LEU A 330 -1.28 7.74 10.67
C LEU A 330 -2.12 7.89 9.41
N VAL A 331 -1.58 8.53 8.36
CA VAL A 331 -2.31 8.73 7.10
C VAL A 331 -2.66 7.39 6.45
N ARG A 332 -1.73 6.43 6.39
CA ARG A 332 -2.00 5.09 5.86
C ARG A 332 -3.05 4.33 6.67
N ALA A 333 -3.06 4.50 8.00
CA ALA A 333 -4.06 3.87 8.85
C ALA A 333 -5.47 4.46 8.61
N GLU A 334 -5.58 5.77 8.50
CA GLU A 334 -6.84 6.45 8.20
C GLU A 334 -7.35 6.11 6.79
N GLU A 335 -6.48 6.16 5.78
CA GLU A 335 -6.80 5.78 4.39
C GLU A 335 -7.32 4.34 4.31
N GLN A 336 -6.62 3.38 4.93
CA GLN A 336 -7.07 1.98 4.96
C GLN A 336 -8.41 1.83 5.69
N THR A 337 -8.62 2.56 6.78
CA THR A 337 -9.87 2.53 7.56
C THR A 337 -11.04 3.06 6.74
N TRP A 338 -10.84 4.19 6.06
CA TRP A 338 -11.80 4.80 5.16
C TRP A 338 -12.14 3.86 3.99
N GLN A 339 -11.14 3.32 3.30
CA GLN A 339 -11.34 2.39 2.17
C GLN A 339 -12.08 1.12 2.61
N LEU A 340 -11.71 0.53 3.75
CA LEU A 340 -12.41 -0.64 4.29
C LEU A 340 -13.88 -0.33 4.54
N LEU A 341 -14.17 0.75 5.29
CA LEU A 341 -15.54 1.11 5.61
C LEU A 341 -16.35 1.42 4.34
N PHE A 342 -15.76 2.15 3.39
CA PHE A 342 -16.40 2.45 2.12
C PHE A 342 -16.75 1.19 1.34
N TYR A 343 -15.78 0.34 1.02
CA TYR A 343 -16.02 -0.86 0.20
C TYR A 343 -16.96 -1.86 0.88
N ILE A 344 -16.84 -2.06 2.19
CA ILE A 344 -17.73 -2.96 2.94
C ILE A 344 -19.16 -2.42 2.92
N SER A 345 -19.34 -1.12 3.10
CA SER A 345 -20.66 -0.50 3.09
C SER A 345 -21.31 -0.57 1.71
N ILE A 346 -20.56 -0.31 0.64
CA ILE A 346 -21.07 -0.44 -0.73
C ILE A 346 -21.42 -1.90 -1.04
N ASP A 347 -20.58 -2.86 -0.65
CA ASP A 347 -20.87 -4.29 -0.86
C ASP A 347 -22.10 -4.74 -0.08
N TYR A 348 -22.26 -4.27 1.17
CA TYR A 348 -23.45 -4.54 1.96
C TYR A 348 -24.73 -3.98 1.32
N LEU A 349 -24.71 -2.73 0.85
CA LEU A 349 -25.84 -2.13 0.15
C LEU A 349 -26.14 -2.84 -1.16
N ARG A 350 -25.12 -3.31 -1.90
CA ARG A 350 -25.32 -4.17 -3.09
C ARG A 350 -26.06 -5.43 -2.71
N LEU A 351 -25.64 -6.14 -1.66
CA LEU A 351 -26.30 -7.37 -1.22
C LEU A 351 -27.75 -7.13 -0.78
N ASN A 352 -28.05 -6.00 -0.13
CA ASN A 352 -29.42 -5.62 0.21
C ASN A 352 -30.27 -5.34 -1.03
N PHE A 353 -29.69 -4.66 -2.02
CA PHE A 353 -30.34 -4.43 -3.31
C PHE A 353 -30.62 -5.75 -4.02
N GLU A 354 -29.62 -6.63 -4.17
CA GLU A 354 -29.78 -7.94 -4.81
C GLU A 354 -30.81 -8.80 -4.09
N ARG A 355 -30.83 -8.83 -2.75
CA ARG A 355 -31.88 -9.52 -1.98
C ARG A 355 -33.27 -8.97 -2.25
N SER A 356 -33.41 -7.65 -2.31
CA SER A 356 -34.69 -6.99 -2.60
C SER A 356 -35.13 -7.23 -4.05
N MET A 357 -34.18 -7.34 -4.97
CA MET A 357 -34.41 -7.75 -6.36
C MET A 357 -34.97 -9.16 -6.43
N PHE A 358 -34.37 -10.11 -5.71
CA PHE A 358 -34.87 -11.48 -5.62
C PHE A 358 -36.27 -11.55 -5.02
N GLY A 359 -36.59 -10.68 -4.05
CA GLY A 359 -37.93 -10.60 -3.45
C GLY A 359 -39.01 -10.08 -4.41
N LYS A 360 -38.68 -9.21 -5.37
CA LYS A 360 -39.62 -8.70 -6.40
C LYS A 360 -39.70 -9.59 -7.64
N LEU A 361 -38.82 -10.56 -7.78
CA LEU A 361 -38.87 -11.53 -8.88
C LEU A 361 -39.76 -12.70 -8.47
N ASP A 362 -40.68 -13.06 -9.35
CA ASP A 362 -41.52 -14.24 -9.14
C ASP A 362 -40.63 -15.49 -8.96
N PHE A 363 -40.95 -16.33 -7.98
CA PHE A 363 -40.08 -17.44 -7.54
C PHE A 363 -39.62 -18.31 -8.72
N ASN A 364 -40.54 -18.57 -9.66
CA ASN A 364 -40.29 -19.33 -10.87
C ASN A 364 -39.32 -18.64 -11.84
N THR A 365 -39.35 -17.31 -11.92
CA THR A 365 -38.43 -16.55 -12.78
C THR A 365 -37.03 -16.53 -12.21
N THR A 366 -36.91 -16.39 -10.89
CA THR A 366 -35.63 -16.46 -10.15
C THR A 366 -35.00 -17.83 -10.28
N LEU A 367 -35.76 -18.90 -10.01
CA LEU A 367 -35.29 -20.28 -10.10
C LEU A 367 -34.83 -20.61 -11.53
N ASN A 368 -35.62 -20.24 -12.54
CA ASN A 368 -35.24 -20.42 -13.94
C ASN A 368 -33.96 -19.65 -14.33
N THR A 369 -33.74 -18.47 -13.77
CA THR A 369 -32.52 -17.68 -14.03
C THR A 369 -31.31 -18.35 -13.39
N LEU A 370 -31.41 -18.82 -12.14
CA LEU A 370 -30.35 -19.55 -11.45
C LEU A 370 -30.03 -20.89 -12.13
N CYS A 371 -31.04 -21.64 -12.58
CA CYS A 371 -30.84 -22.85 -13.37
C CYS A 371 -30.07 -22.55 -14.66
N LYS A 372 -30.45 -21.51 -15.40
CA LYS A 372 -29.73 -21.10 -16.61
C LYS A 372 -28.27 -20.71 -16.34
N GLU A 373 -28.01 -19.98 -15.26
CA GLU A 373 -26.63 -19.62 -14.88
C GLU A 373 -25.80 -20.85 -14.47
N PHE A 374 -26.42 -21.80 -13.76
CA PHE A 374 -25.79 -23.06 -13.38
C PHE A 374 -25.49 -23.93 -14.62
N ASP A 375 -26.42 -24.00 -15.57
CA ASP A 375 -26.27 -24.72 -16.83
C ASP A 375 -25.15 -24.11 -17.68
N VAL A 376 -25.12 -22.78 -17.84
CA VAL A 376 -24.02 -22.08 -18.55
C VAL A 376 -22.68 -22.33 -17.88
N THR A 377 -22.62 -22.31 -16.55
CA THR A 377 -21.38 -22.56 -15.80
C THR A 377 -20.91 -24.01 -15.96
N ASN A 378 -21.84 -24.96 -15.95
CA ASN A 378 -21.57 -26.37 -16.21
C ASN A 378 -21.13 -26.61 -17.65
N GLU A 379 -21.78 -26.01 -18.63
CA GLU A 379 -21.40 -26.07 -20.04
C GLU A 379 -20.00 -25.50 -20.26
N MET A 380 -19.67 -24.35 -19.67
CA MET A 380 -18.32 -23.77 -19.75
C MET A 380 -17.27 -24.69 -19.12
N ASN A 381 -17.59 -25.35 -18.01
CA ASN A 381 -16.70 -26.32 -17.35
C ASN A 381 -16.54 -27.60 -18.17
N ILE A 382 -17.62 -28.11 -18.78
CA ILE A 382 -17.59 -29.24 -19.73
C ILE A 382 -16.75 -28.87 -20.94
N HIS A 383 -16.94 -27.68 -21.52
CA HIS A 383 -16.20 -27.20 -22.68
C HIS A 383 -14.71 -26.99 -22.37
N ARG A 384 -14.37 -26.54 -21.15
CA ARG A 384 -12.98 -26.50 -20.64
C ARG A 384 -12.39 -27.89 -20.45
N LYS A 385 -13.16 -28.85 -19.93
CA LYS A 385 -12.75 -30.26 -19.78
C LYS A 385 -12.53 -30.92 -21.14
N GLN A 386 -13.44 -30.72 -22.10
CA GLN A 386 -13.31 -31.20 -23.48
C GLN A 386 -12.11 -30.57 -24.20
N LYS A 387 -11.87 -29.26 -24.04
CA LYS A 387 -10.64 -28.62 -24.57
C LYS A 387 -9.36 -29.22 -23.96
N ARG A 388 -9.37 -29.60 -22.68
CA ARG A 388 -8.25 -30.29 -22.02
C ARG A 388 -8.09 -31.73 -22.52
N GLN A 389 -9.18 -32.47 -22.74
CA GLN A 389 -9.15 -33.83 -23.30
C GLN A 389 -8.68 -33.83 -24.76
N ASN A 390 -9.17 -32.91 -25.58
CA ASN A 390 -8.75 -32.76 -26.99
C ASN A 390 -7.29 -32.36 -27.13
N LYS A 391 -6.74 -31.57 -26.18
CA LYS A 391 -5.29 -31.31 -26.13
C LYS A 391 -4.47 -32.54 -25.72
N LYS A 392 -5.01 -33.42 -24.87
CA LYS A 392 -4.36 -34.68 -24.48
C LYS A 392 -4.40 -35.72 -25.61
N SER A 393 -5.54 -35.88 -26.29
CA SER A 393 -5.65 -36.80 -27.44
C SER A 393 -4.77 -36.37 -28.61
N ARG A 394 -4.70 -35.07 -28.94
CA ARG A 394 -3.77 -34.55 -29.96
C ARG A 394 -2.29 -34.77 -29.61
N ARG A 395 -1.92 -34.82 -28.32
CA ARG A 395 -0.56 -35.17 -27.90
C ARG A 395 -0.28 -36.67 -28.01
N GLN A 396 -1.29 -37.52 -27.81
CA GLN A 396 -1.20 -38.98 -28.00
C GLN A 396 -1.14 -39.37 -29.48
N ILE A 397 -1.89 -38.71 -30.35
CA ILE A 397 -1.83 -38.95 -31.80
C ILE A 397 -0.43 -38.62 -32.35
N LYS A 398 0.14 -37.46 -31.96
CA LYS A 398 1.51 -37.09 -32.34
C LYS A 398 2.58 -38.07 -31.84
N THR A 399 2.39 -38.67 -30.67
CA THR A 399 3.35 -39.66 -30.11
C THR A 399 3.18 -41.06 -30.69
N ASN A 400 2.05 -41.36 -31.33
CA ASN A 400 1.85 -42.61 -32.07
C ASN A 400 2.32 -42.47 -33.53
N GLU A 401 2.08 -41.32 -34.18
CA GLU A 401 2.63 -41.01 -35.51
C GLU A 401 4.17 -41.02 -35.53
N GLU A 402 4.83 -40.52 -34.47
CA GLU A 402 6.30 -40.61 -34.31
C GLU A 402 6.84 -42.04 -34.05
N LYS A 403 5.98 -42.97 -33.62
CA LYS A 403 6.36 -44.39 -33.44
C LYS A 403 6.17 -45.19 -34.72
N ASP A 404 5.14 -44.89 -35.50
CA ASP A 404 4.88 -45.58 -36.78
C ASP A 404 5.92 -45.20 -37.86
N ILE A 405 6.46 -43.97 -37.83
CA ILE A 405 7.56 -43.55 -38.70
C ILE A 405 8.90 -44.26 -38.36
N ASN A 406 9.10 -44.67 -37.10
CA ASN A 406 10.33 -45.35 -36.66
C ASN A 406 10.38 -46.86 -36.95
N ILE A 407 9.26 -47.46 -37.37
CA ILE A 407 9.23 -48.89 -37.76
C ILE A 407 9.61 -49.08 -39.23
N ILE A 408 9.43 -48.06 -40.08
CA ILE A 408 9.73 -48.13 -41.52
C ILE A 408 11.24 -47.97 -41.81
N ASN A 409 12.00 -47.29 -40.95
CA ASN A 409 13.42 -46.98 -41.18
C ASN A 409 14.42 -48.00 -40.59
N LYS A 410 14.02 -49.27 -40.40
CA LYS A 410 14.88 -50.34 -39.86
C LYS A 410 15.08 -51.52 -40.82
N VAL A 411 14.96 -51.27 -42.12
CA VAL A 411 15.45 -52.17 -43.17
C VAL A 411 16.34 -51.29 -44.05
N ASP A 412 17.56 -51.76 -44.28
CA ASP A 412 18.62 -51.15 -45.10
C ASP A 412 19.43 -50.03 -44.42
N ASP A 413 20.53 -50.41 -43.76
CA ASP A 413 21.79 -50.49 -44.49
C ASP A 413 22.89 -51.11 -43.61
N ASN A 414 23.51 -52.16 -44.16
CA ASN A 414 24.62 -52.88 -43.55
C ASN A 414 25.93 -52.42 -44.20
N ASP A 415 26.93 -52.28 -43.33
CA ASP A 415 28.37 -52.24 -43.60
C ASP A 415 28.93 -50.96 -44.24
N ASN A 416 29.53 -50.09 -43.42
CA ASN A 416 30.93 -50.16 -42.93
C ASN A 416 31.83 -49.36 -43.88
N LYS A 417 32.78 -48.55 -43.46
CA LYS A 417 33.33 -48.16 -42.16
C LYS A 417 34.34 -47.08 -42.56
N ASP A 418 34.43 -45.98 -41.82
CA ASP A 418 35.62 -45.79 -40.99
C ASP A 418 35.56 -44.47 -40.23
N ASP A 419 35.57 -44.67 -38.92
CA ASP A 419 36.27 -43.96 -37.86
C ASP A 419 36.06 -42.46 -37.61
N LYS A 420 35.34 -42.25 -36.48
CA LYS A 420 35.70 -41.44 -35.29
C LYS A 420 35.61 -39.92 -35.45
N LEU A 421 34.98 -39.15 -34.56
CA LEU A 421 34.33 -39.40 -33.27
C LEU A 421 33.53 -38.10 -32.94
N GLN A 422 32.24 -38.24 -32.60
CA GLN A 422 31.50 -37.57 -31.49
C GLN A 422 31.59 -36.02 -31.30
N ILE A 423 30.55 -35.23 -30.99
CA ILE A 423 29.21 -35.41 -30.40
C ILE A 423 28.38 -34.09 -30.55
N HIS A 424 27.05 -34.27 -30.63
CA HIS A 424 25.87 -33.40 -30.40
C HIS A 424 25.90 -31.86 -30.24
N ARG A 425 24.87 -31.22 -30.86
CA ARG A 425 24.07 -30.13 -30.25
C ARG A 425 22.56 -30.39 -30.42
N ARG A 426 21.81 -30.28 -29.32
CA ARG A 426 20.34 -30.21 -29.25
C ARG A 426 19.91 -28.76 -29.05
N THR A 427 18.83 -28.35 -29.71
CA THR A 427 18.16 -27.06 -29.55
C THR A 427 16.76 -27.29 -28.97
N ILE A 428 16.45 -26.67 -27.83
CA ILE A 428 15.10 -26.56 -27.25
C ILE A 428 14.75 -25.07 -27.10
N GLY A 429 13.71 -24.66 -27.85
CA GLY A 429 12.50 -24.04 -27.31
C GLY A 429 12.58 -22.65 -26.65
N SER A 430 12.22 -21.63 -27.43
CA SER A 430 12.01 -20.23 -27.04
C SER A 430 10.73 -19.98 -26.21
N CYS A 431 10.88 -19.18 -25.15
CA CYS A 431 9.81 -18.58 -24.35
C CYS A 431 9.20 -17.34 -25.06
N SER A 432 7.89 -17.13 -24.92
CA SER A 432 7.13 -16.04 -25.55
C SER A 432 6.94 -14.82 -24.64
N CYS A 433 8.03 -14.15 -24.27
CA CYS A 433 7.98 -12.88 -23.55
C CYS A 433 8.71 -11.77 -24.32
N LEU A 434 8.00 -10.69 -24.64
CA LEU A 434 8.53 -9.45 -25.22
C LEU A 434 9.25 -8.63 -24.13
N CYS A 435 10.41 -9.10 -23.65
CA CYS A 435 11.32 -8.29 -22.84
C CYS A 435 12.77 -8.56 -23.24
N GLN A 436 13.56 -7.48 -23.34
CA GLN A 436 14.84 -7.44 -24.04
C GLN A 436 16.04 -7.73 -23.11
N SER A 437 15.92 -8.66 -22.15
CA SER A 437 16.99 -8.89 -21.16
C SER A 437 17.11 -10.31 -20.60
N CYS A 438 16.66 -11.35 -21.30
CA CYS A 438 16.88 -12.74 -20.88
C CYS A 438 17.60 -13.53 -21.97
N ASN A 439 18.90 -13.31 -22.12
CA ASN A 439 19.76 -14.22 -22.86
C ASN A 439 21.14 -14.27 -22.21
N GLU A 440 21.23 -14.90 -21.04
CA GLU A 440 22.51 -15.41 -20.56
C GLU A 440 22.28 -16.53 -19.54
N GLN A 441 22.98 -17.65 -19.78
CA GLN A 441 23.16 -18.83 -18.94
C GLN A 441 22.15 -19.97 -19.07
N SER A 442 22.26 -20.70 -20.18
CA SER A 442 22.09 -22.15 -20.24
C SER A 442 23.46 -22.81 -20.45
N ASP A 443 23.85 -23.73 -19.56
CA ASP A 443 24.81 -24.85 -19.74
C ASP A 443 25.16 -25.41 -18.34
N VAL A 444 25.11 -26.70 -17.94
CA VAL A 444 24.81 -28.05 -18.48
C VAL A 444 24.49 -28.92 -17.22
N SER A 445 23.34 -29.61 -17.10
CA SER A 445 23.05 -31.06 -17.34
C SER A 445 23.89 -32.09 -16.53
N SER A 446 23.32 -32.88 -15.59
CA SER A 446 22.61 -34.20 -15.73
C SER A 446 23.55 -35.37 -16.16
N THR A 447 23.64 -36.56 -15.55
CA THR A 447 22.55 -37.52 -15.20
C THR A 447 23.05 -38.74 -14.37
N ILE A 448 22.10 -39.26 -13.58
CA ILE A 448 21.80 -40.53 -12.88
C ILE A 448 22.34 -41.89 -13.44
N HIS A 449 22.71 -42.80 -12.48
CA HIS A 449 22.65 -44.30 -12.32
C HIS A 449 22.70 -45.25 -13.54
N ARG A 450 23.19 -46.51 -13.51
CA ARG A 450 23.34 -47.60 -12.50
C ARG A 450 24.14 -48.74 -13.18
N ASN A 451 24.89 -49.56 -12.43
CA ASN A 451 24.79 -51.03 -12.50
C ASN A 451 25.61 -51.74 -11.41
N GLU A 452 25.14 -52.94 -11.11
CA GLU A 452 25.42 -53.81 -9.97
C GLU A 452 26.75 -54.59 -10.07
N LEU A 453 27.21 -55.05 -8.90
CA LEU A 453 27.75 -56.39 -8.55
C LEU A 453 29.09 -56.39 -7.79
N SER A 454 28.96 -56.85 -6.53
CA SER A 454 29.86 -57.71 -5.75
C SER A 454 31.38 -57.43 -5.72
N LYS A 455 31.88 -57.13 -4.51
CA LYS A 455 32.74 -58.04 -3.72
C LYS A 455 33.19 -57.40 -2.40
N SER A 456 33.07 -58.21 -1.36
CA SER A 456 33.77 -58.16 -0.07
C SER A 456 35.27 -57.88 -0.19
N GLN A 457 35.83 -57.07 0.72
CA GLN A 457 36.94 -57.44 1.62
C GLN A 457 37.52 -56.19 2.32
N SER A 458 37.87 -56.39 3.60
CA SER A 458 38.65 -55.55 4.54
C SER A 458 38.07 -54.22 5.00
#